data_AF-X1M773-F1
#
_entry.id   AF-X1M773-F1
#
_cell.length_a   1.000
_cell.length_b   1.000
_cell.length_c   1.000
_cell.angle_alpha   90.00
_cell.angle_beta   90.00
_cell.angle_gamma   90.00
#
_symmetry.space_group_name_H-M   'P 1'
#
loop_
_entity.id
_entity.type
_entity.pdbx_description
1 polymer ?
#
loop_
_entity_poly.entity_id
_entity_poly.type
_entity_poly.pdbx_seq_one_letter_code
_entity_poly.pdbx_strand_id
1 'polypeptide(L)'
;MKLKIWFLETRPQFLLLSVVLAFLGTCLAWYNGAFHLGYAVLAFVGLLLAHISINVLNDYFDYRSGIDLATKRTPFSGGSGILPAALLKPRQVFWLGMSSFLLAGAIGIYFVMVRGWFLLPLLLVGAICIFLYTPVITKLGWPEWAPGVGMGTLPVLGAYFVQTGGYTLPAVIAAIPSGILVHNLLLLNEFPDTEADKGAGRRTLPIV
;
A
#
# COMPACT_ATOMS: atom_id res chain seq x y z
N MET A 1 -3.56 -6.68 25.80
CA MET A 1 -2.68 -5.51 25.58
C MET A 1 -1.74 -5.66 24.39
N LYS A 2 -0.93 -6.74 24.28
CA LYS A 2 0.01 -6.91 23.15
C LYS A 2 -0.65 -6.97 21.77
N LEU A 3 -1.71 -7.78 21.58
CA LEU A 3 -2.36 -7.94 20.26
C LEU A 3 -2.93 -6.62 19.70
N LYS A 4 -3.48 -5.76 20.57
CA LYS A 4 -3.96 -4.42 20.18
C LYS A 4 -2.84 -3.56 19.62
N ILE A 5 -1.64 -3.64 20.18
CA ILE A 5 -0.47 -2.88 19.72
C ILE A 5 -0.07 -3.33 18.31
N TRP A 6 0.02 -4.65 18.08
CA TRP A 6 0.29 -5.21 16.75
C TRP A 6 -0.76 -4.82 15.71
N PHE A 7 -2.04 -4.79 16.10
CA PHE A 7 -3.10 -4.35 15.19
C PHE A 7 -3.00 -2.85 14.88
N LEU A 8 -2.68 -2.00 15.86
CA LEU A 8 -2.50 -0.56 15.64
C LEU A 8 -1.26 -0.25 14.78
N GLU A 9 -0.19 -1.03 14.88
CA GLU A 9 0.99 -0.96 14.01
C GLU A 9 0.62 -1.08 12.52
N THR A 10 -0.38 -1.90 12.18
CA THR A 10 -0.82 -2.05 10.79
C THR A 10 -1.58 -0.85 10.22
N ARG A 11 -1.84 0.16 11.05
CA ARG A 11 -2.59 1.39 10.74
C ARG A 11 -3.97 1.07 10.13
N PRO A 12 -4.87 0.45 10.91
CA PRO A 12 -6.12 -0.15 10.42
C PRO A 12 -7.07 0.84 9.75
N GLN A 13 -7.00 2.12 10.10
CA GLN A 13 -7.77 3.19 9.46
C GLN A 13 -7.46 3.31 7.95
N PHE A 14 -6.24 3.01 7.51
CA PHE A 14 -5.87 3.02 6.09
C PHE A 14 -6.23 1.70 5.40
N LEU A 15 -6.31 0.58 6.13
CA LEU A 15 -6.64 -0.72 5.54
C LEU A 15 -8.04 -0.80 4.93
N LEU A 16 -8.96 0.11 5.30
CA LEU A 16 -10.25 0.27 4.64
C LEU A 16 -10.11 0.54 3.13
N LEU A 17 -9.04 1.20 2.71
CA LEU A 17 -8.76 1.43 1.30
C LEU A 17 -8.63 0.10 0.53
N SER A 18 -7.95 -0.91 1.10
CA SER A 18 -7.82 -2.23 0.46
C SER A 18 -9.17 -2.90 0.23
N VAL A 19 -10.11 -2.72 1.16
CA VAL A 19 -11.48 -3.25 1.02
C VAL A 19 -12.16 -2.60 -0.19
N VAL A 20 -12.12 -1.26 -0.28
CA VAL A 20 -12.77 -0.51 -1.35
C VAL A 20 -12.18 -0.85 -2.72
N LEU A 21 -10.85 -0.94 -2.84
CA LEU A 21 -10.18 -1.20 -4.12
C LEU A 21 -10.37 -2.65 -4.59
N ALA A 22 -10.27 -3.63 -3.69
CA ALA A 22 -10.55 -5.03 -4.02
C ALA A 22 -12.01 -5.21 -4.44
N PHE A 23 -12.94 -4.54 -3.73
CA PHE A 23 -14.36 -4.56 -4.06
C PHE A 23 -14.61 -3.97 -5.44
N LEU A 24 -14.06 -2.79 -5.75
CA LEU A 24 -14.21 -2.14 -7.05
C LEU A 24 -13.71 -3.03 -8.20
N GLY A 25 -12.48 -3.55 -8.11
CA GLY A 25 -11.93 -4.43 -9.16
C GLY A 25 -12.73 -5.72 -9.34
N THR A 26 -13.23 -6.29 -8.24
CA THR A 26 -14.09 -7.49 -8.28
C THR A 26 -15.45 -7.19 -8.91
N CYS A 27 -16.07 -6.05 -8.60
CA CYS A 27 -17.33 -5.61 -9.20
C CYS A 27 -17.20 -5.36 -10.70
N LEU A 28 -16.08 -4.76 -11.15
CA LEU A 28 -15.79 -4.60 -12.58
C LEU A 28 -15.67 -5.94 -13.31
N ALA A 29 -15.03 -6.92 -12.68
CA ALA A 29 -14.96 -8.27 -13.23
C ALA A 29 -16.32 -8.95 -13.28
N TRP A 30 -17.12 -8.81 -12.21
CA TRP A 30 -18.47 -9.37 -12.15
C TRP A 30 -19.38 -8.75 -13.21
N TYR A 31 -19.29 -7.44 -13.43
CA TYR A 31 -20.00 -6.75 -14.52
C TYR A 31 -19.66 -7.35 -15.90
N ASN A 32 -18.41 -7.78 -16.10
CA ASN A 32 -17.95 -8.45 -17.33
C ASN A 32 -18.21 -9.98 -17.33
N GLY A 33 -19.06 -10.48 -16.43
CA GLY A 33 -19.49 -11.88 -16.39
C GLY A 33 -18.50 -12.83 -15.70
N ALA A 34 -17.46 -12.33 -15.03
CA ALA A 34 -16.45 -13.15 -14.35
C ALA A 34 -16.49 -12.94 -12.84
N PHE A 35 -16.86 -13.97 -12.09
CA PHE A 35 -16.83 -13.93 -10.64
C PHE A 35 -16.52 -15.30 -10.03
N HIS A 36 -15.48 -15.34 -9.21
CA HIS A 36 -15.10 -16.47 -8.40
C HIS A 36 -14.82 -15.99 -6.96
N LEU A 37 -15.72 -16.36 -6.03
CA LEU A 37 -15.67 -15.88 -4.64
C LEU A 37 -14.34 -16.22 -3.96
N GLY A 38 -13.82 -17.43 -4.15
CA GLY A 38 -12.53 -17.84 -3.57
C GLY A 38 -11.36 -16.99 -4.07
N TYR A 39 -11.42 -16.52 -5.33
CA TYR A 39 -10.37 -15.65 -5.87
C TYR A 39 -10.54 -14.21 -5.38
N ALA A 40 -11.78 -13.74 -5.20
CA ALA A 40 -12.04 -12.42 -4.65
C ALA A 40 -11.51 -12.32 -3.21
N VAL A 41 -11.83 -13.32 -2.38
CA VAL A 41 -11.36 -13.38 -0.98
C VAL A 41 -9.84 -13.50 -0.91
N LEU A 42 -9.24 -14.40 -1.70
CA LEU A 42 -7.79 -14.59 -1.67
C LEU A 42 -7.02 -13.36 -2.17
N ALA A 43 -7.52 -12.70 -3.22
CA ALA A 43 -6.94 -11.47 -3.74
C ALA A 43 -7.08 -10.30 -2.74
N PHE A 44 -8.23 -10.21 -2.06
CA PHE A 44 -8.43 -9.24 -0.98
C PHE A 44 -7.42 -9.48 0.16
N VAL A 45 -7.21 -10.73 0.59
CA VAL A 45 -6.21 -11.07 1.61
C VAL A 45 -4.81 -10.69 1.15
N GLY A 46 -4.44 -10.99 -0.10
CA GLY A 46 -3.15 -10.58 -0.68
C GLY A 46 -2.96 -9.06 -0.69
N LEU A 47 -3.97 -8.30 -1.09
CA LEU A 47 -3.94 -6.83 -1.09
C LEU A 47 -3.87 -6.27 0.33
N LEU A 48 -4.60 -6.86 1.28
CA LEU A 48 -4.56 -6.46 2.68
C LEU A 48 -3.16 -6.67 3.27
N LEU A 49 -2.53 -7.82 3.01
CA LEU A 49 -1.17 -8.12 3.43
C LEU A 49 -0.13 -7.18 2.80
N ALA A 50 -0.29 -6.85 1.51
CA ALA A 50 0.56 -5.86 0.84
C ALA A 50 0.42 -4.47 1.47
N HIS A 51 -0.80 -4.05 1.80
CA HIS A 51 -1.06 -2.77 2.47
C HIS A 51 -0.50 -2.75 3.90
N ILE A 52 -0.67 -3.84 4.66
CA ILE A 52 -0.01 -4.01 5.96
C ILE A 52 1.50 -3.87 5.80
N SER A 53 2.09 -4.54 4.81
CA SER A 53 3.52 -4.47 4.56
C SER A 53 4.01 -3.05 4.31
N ILE A 54 3.39 -2.29 3.40
CA ILE A 54 3.87 -0.93 3.07
C ILE A 54 3.74 0.01 4.27
N ASN A 55 2.65 -0.07 5.04
CA ASN A 55 2.44 0.75 6.24
C ASN A 55 3.51 0.45 7.30
N VAL A 56 3.73 -0.83 7.58
CA VAL A 56 4.65 -1.28 8.64
C VAL A 56 6.11 -1.05 8.26
N LEU A 57 6.48 -1.26 6.99
CA LEU A 57 7.83 -0.95 6.51
C LEU A 57 8.07 0.56 6.47
N ASN A 58 7.07 1.35 6.11
CA ASN A 58 7.16 2.82 6.16
C ASN A 58 7.47 3.29 7.59
N ASP A 59 6.70 2.85 8.59
CA ASP A 59 6.95 3.16 10.01
C ASP A 59 8.36 2.70 10.46
N TYR A 60 8.82 1.52 10.03
CA TYR A 60 10.18 1.06 10.32
C TYR A 60 11.25 2.00 9.74
N PHE A 61 11.13 2.38 8.47
CA PHE A 61 12.13 3.22 7.80
C PHE A 61 12.10 4.67 8.30
N ASP A 62 10.92 5.20 8.64
CA ASP A 62 10.76 6.57 9.17
C ASP A 62 11.26 6.69 10.60
N TYR A 63 11.04 5.67 11.42
CA TYR A 63 11.70 5.58 12.72
C TYR A 63 13.23 5.49 12.59
N ARG A 64 13.74 4.72 11.63
CA ARG A 64 15.19 4.56 11.39
C ARG A 64 15.85 5.83 10.86
N SER A 65 15.13 6.67 10.13
CA SER A 65 15.62 7.98 9.65
C SER A 65 15.50 9.07 10.72
N GLY A 66 14.73 8.83 11.79
CA GLY A 66 14.50 9.79 12.88
C GLY A 66 13.35 10.76 12.62
N ILE A 67 12.69 10.68 11.46
CA ILE A 67 11.55 11.54 11.10
C ILE A 67 10.44 11.42 12.14
N ASP A 68 10.07 10.19 12.51
CA ASP A 68 8.98 9.94 13.46
C ASP A 68 9.24 10.52 14.86
N LEU A 69 10.49 10.81 15.21
CA LEU A 69 10.85 11.44 16.49
C LEU A 69 10.68 12.97 16.45
N ALA A 70 10.70 13.57 15.26
CA ALA A 70 10.54 15.00 15.03
C ALA A 70 9.11 15.38 14.62
N THR A 71 8.34 14.44 14.07
CA THR A 71 6.97 14.68 13.58
C THR A 71 5.96 14.84 14.71
N LYS A 72 5.15 15.91 14.64
CA LYS A 72 3.99 16.07 15.52
C LYS A 72 2.80 15.31 14.93
N ARG A 73 2.53 14.13 15.48
CA ARG A 73 1.47 13.24 15.02
C ARG A 73 0.09 13.93 14.99
N THR A 74 -0.63 13.70 13.91
CA THR A 74 -2.04 14.09 13.73
C THR A 74 -2.91 12.83 13.61
N PRO A 75 -4.25 12.93 13.57
CA PRO A 75 -5.09 11.76 13.26
C PRO A 75 -4.80 11.13 11.88
N PHE A 76 -4.15 11.87 10.97
CA PHE A 76 -3.97 11.49 9.57
C PHE A 76 -2.49 11.33 9.13
N SER A 77 -1.52 11.86 9.89
CA SER A 77 -0.08 11.82 9.57
C SER A 77 0.81 11.54 10.80
N GLY A 78 2.11 11.29 10.59
CA GLY A 78 3.06 10.94 11.65
C GLY A 78 3.04 9.47 12.12
N GLY A 79 2.75 8.53 11.23
CA GLY A 79 2.90 7.09 11.48
C GLY A 79 1.92 6.48 12.50
N SER A 80 2.17 5.22 12.89
CA SER A 80 1.41 4.55 13.96
C SER A 80 1.75 5.10 15.36
N GLY A 81 2.94 5.66 15.54
CA GLY A 81 3.47 6.13 16.82
C GLY A 81 3.95 5.01 17.76
N ILE A 82 3.93 3.75 17.33
CA ILE A 82 4.28 2.59 18.17
C ILE A 82 5.79 2.51 18.43
N LEU A 83 6.62 2.77 17.42
CA LEU A 83 8.09 2.77 17.56
C LEU A 83 8.61 3.95 18.40
N PRO A 84 8.17 5.22 18.18
CA PRO A 84 8.51 6.33 19.08
C PRO A 84 8.09 6.08 20.54
N ALA A 85 6.96 5.41 20.77
CA ALA A 85 6.49 5.06 22.10
C ALA A 85 7.17 3.82 22.71
N ALA A 86 8.14 3.21 22.02
CA ALA A 86 8.87 2.00 22.43
C ALA A 86 7.96 0.80 22.78
N LEU A 87 6.76 0.72 22.18
CA LEU A 87 5.79 -0.34 22.43
C LEU A 87 6.12 -1.64 21.68
N LEU A 88 6.84 -1.53 20.56
CA LEU A 88 7.44 -2.65 19.82
C LEU A 88 8.91 -2.34 19.53
N LYS A 89 9.72 -3.38 19.32
CA LYS A 89 11.10 -3.24 18.87
C LYS A 89 11.14 -3.03 17.35
N PRO A 90 12.06 -2.23 16.79
CA PRO A 90 12.20 -2.05 15.34
C PRO A 90 12.34 -3.37 14.56
N ARG A 91 13.05 -4.35 15.13
CA ARG A 91 13.17 -5.69 14.54
C ARG A 91 11.81 -6.40 14.42
N GLN A 92 10.91 -6.23 15.38
CA GLN A 92 9.58 -6.84 15.35
C GLN A 92 8.71 -6.23 14.24
N VAL A 93 8.74 -4.91 14.12
CA VAL A 93 8.04 -4.16 13.07
C VAL A 93 8.57 -4.56 11.68
N PHE A 94 9.89 -4.58 11.50
CA PHE A 94 10.50 -5.03 10.25
C PHE A 94 10.04 -6.43 9.82
N TRP A 95 10.05 -7.40 10.74
CA TRP A 95 9.62 -8.76 10.42
C TRP A 95 8.11 -8.89 10.21
N LEU A 96 7.28 -8.05 10.84
CA LEU A 96 5.85 -7.97 10.53
C LEU A 96 5.64 -7.50 9.08
N GLY A 97 6.33 -6.43 8.68
CA GLY A 97 6.24 -5.93 7.31
C GLY A 97 6.74 -6.96 6.31
N MET A 98 7.92 -7.54 6.54
CA MET A 98 8.53 -8.54 5.65
C MET A 98 7.70 -9.82 5.55
N SER A 99 7.18 -10.35 6.66
CA SER A 99 6.31 -11.54 6.62
C SER A 99 5.01 -11.27 5.86
N SER A 100 4.40 -10.10 6.05
CA SER A 100 3.21 -9.69 5.30
C SER A 100 3.52 -9.59 3.80
N PHE A 101 4.65 -9.00 3.43
CA PHE A 101 5.13 -8.94 2.04
C PHE A 101 5.28 -10.33 1.42
N LEU A 102 5.98 -11.24 2.10
CA LEU A 102 6.25 -12.58 1.57
C LEU A 102 4.97 -13.39 1.39
N LEU A 103 4.02 -13.27 2.32
CA LEU A 103 2.69 -13.90 2.20
C LEU A 103 1.88 -13.31 1.06
N ALA A 104 1.87 -11.98 0.89
CA ALA A 104 1.24 -11.33 -0.26
C ALA A 104 1.88 -11.78 -1.58
N GLY A 105 3.21 -11.88 -1.62
CA GLY A 105 3.98 -12.38 -2.76
C GLY A 105 3.63 -13.82 -3.13
N ALA A 106 3.48 -14.71 -2.14
CA ALA A 106 3.04 -16.09 -2.37
C ALA A 106 1.64 -16.16 -3.00
N ILE A 107 0.71 -15.30 -2.55
CA ILE A 107 -0.64 -15.19 -3.15
C ILE A 107 -0.53 -14.65 -4.58
N GLY A 108 0.30 -13.65 -4.83
CA GLY A 108 0.56 -13.12 -6.18
C GLY A 108 1.11 -14.18 -7.12
N ILE A 109 2.10 -14.96 -6.67
CA ILE A 109 2.70 -16.07 -7.43
C ILE A 109 1.64 -17.13 -7.75
N TYR A 110 0.78 -17.49 -6.79
CA TYR A 110 -0.36 -18.37 -7.03
C TYR A 110 -1.26 -17.86 -8.16
N PHE A 111 -1.64 -16.59 -8.15
CA PHE A 111 -2.47 -16.03 -9.22
C PHE A 111 -1.74 -15.95 -10.57
N VAL A 112 -0.44 -15.70 -10.61
CA VAL A 112 0.35 -15.78 -11.84
C VAL A 112 0.28 -17.19 -12.44
N MET A 113 0.39 -18.23 -11.61
CA MET A 113 0.32 -19.63 -12.06
C MET A 113 -1.07 -20.00 -12.60
N VAL A 114 -2.14 -19.51 -11.98
CA VAL A 114 -3.52 -19.91 -12.31
C VAL A 114 -4.18 -19.00 -13.36
N ARG A 115 -3.78 -17.73 -13.46
CA ARG A 115 -4.39 -16.73 -14.35
C ARG A 115 -3.48 -16.22 -15.46
N GLY A 116 -2.18 -16.47 -15.36
CA GLY A 116 -1.21 -16.15 -16.40
C GLY A 116 -0.26 -15.02 -16.02
N TRP A 117 0.84 -14.97 -16.77
CA TRP A 117 2.00 -14.11 -16.52
C TRP A 117 1.74 -12.61 -16.74
N PHE A 118 0.65 -12.22 -17.41
CA PHE A 118 0.29 -10.81 -17.58
C PHE A 118 -0.02 -10.08 -16.25
N LEU A 119 -0.25 -10.81 -15.15
CA LEU A 119 -0.31 -10.23 -13.80
C LEU A 119 1.05 -9.80 -13.25
N LEU A 120 2.14 -10.44 -13.70
CA LEU A 120 3.47 -10.29 -13.13
C LEU A 120 3.98 -8.83 -13.15
N PRO A 121 3.80 -8.03 -14.22
CA PRO A 121 4.22 -6.63 -14.21
C PRO A 121 3.57 -5.81 -13.09
N LEU A 122 2.27 -6.01 -12.82
CA LEU A 122 1.57 -5.34 -11.70
C LEU A 122 2.20 -5.68 -10.36
N LEU A 123 2.52 -6.97 -10.14
CA LEU A 123 3.13 -7.44 -8.90
C LEU A 123 4.55 -6.89 -8.72
N LEU A 124 5.33 -6.79 -9.80
CA LEU A 124 6.68 -6.23 -9.76
C LEU A 124 6.66 -4.74 -9.42
N VAL A 125 5.79 -3.96 -10.06
CA VAL A 125 5.65 -2.53 -9.74
C VAL A 125 5.15 -2.36 -8.31
N GLY A 126 4.16 -3.16 -7.87
CA GLY A 126 3.70 -3.15 -6.48
C GLY A 126 4.82 -3.47 -5.47
N ALA A 127 5.64 -4.49 -5.75
CA ALA A 127 6.78 -4.84 -4.90
C ALA A 127 7.85 -3.74 -4.85
N ILE A 128 8.12 -3.09 -5.98
CA ILE A 128 9.01 -1.92 -6.06
C ILE A 128 8.46 -0.78 -5.20
N CYS A 129 7.16 -0.46 -5.32
CA CYS A 129 6.53 0.54 -4.48
C CYS A 129 6.67 0.17 -2.99
N ILE A 130 6.40 -1.08 -2.59
CA ILE A 130 6.49 -1.48 -1.17
C ILE A 130 7.91 -1.28 -0.61
N PHE A 131 8.96 -1.67 -1.33
CA PHE A 131 10.33 -1.63 -0.80
C PHE A 131 11.05 -0.31 -1.01
N LEU A 132 10.86 0.32 -2.17
CA LEU A 132 11.61 1.50 -2.54
C LEU A 132 10.90 2.79 -2.14
N TYR A 133 9.61 2.74 -1.76
CA TYR A 133 8.84 3.95 -1.48
C TYR A 133 9.52 4.86 -0.45
N THR A 134 9.64 4.40 0.79
CA THR A 134 10.24 5.20 1.86
C THR A 134 11.74 5.47 1.69
N PRO A 135 12.62 4.49 1.38
CA PRO A 135 14.06 4.76 1.34
C PRO A 135 14.52 5.55 0.09
N VAL A 136 13.79 5.45 -1.03
CA VAL A 136 14.21 5.99 -2.33
C VAL A 136 13.17 6.92 -2.93
N ILE A 137 11.93 6.47 -3.16
CA ILE A 137 10.94 7.21 -3.96
C ILE A 137 10.58 8.53 -3.28
N THR A 138 10.40 8.58 -1.96
CA THR A 138 10.10 9.82 -1.20
C THR A 138 11.16 10.91 -1.37
N LYS A 139 12.37 10.56 -1.83
CA LYS A 139 13.46 11.50 -2.11
C LYS A 139 13.55 11.90 -3.59
N LEU A 140 12.73 11.30 -4.44
CA LEU A 140 12.51 11.71 -5.81
C LEU A 140 11.47 12.85 -5.82
N GLY A 141 11.49 13.70 -6.86
CA GLY A 141 10.44 14.69 -7.03
C GLY A 141 9.11 14.01 -7.35
N TRP A 142 8.02 14.46 -6.71
CA TRP A 142 6.65 13.97 -6.90
C TRP A 142 6.44 12.49 -6.50
N PRO A 143 6.82 12.03 -5.30
CA PRO A 143 6.72 10.63 -4.88
C PRO A 143 5.30 10.07 -4.81
N GLU A 144 4.29 10.93 -4.79
CA GLU A 144 2.88 10.59 -4.58
C GLU A 144 2.30 9.83 -5.78
N TRP A 145 2.98 9.78 -6.93
CA TRP A 145 2.61 8.86 -8.01
C TRP A 145 2.66 7.39 -7.54
N ALA A 146 3.59 7.05 -6.63
CA ALA A 146 3.81 5.68 -6.20
C ALA A 146 2.65 5.08 -5.39
N PRO A 147 2.07 5.72 -4.36
CA PRO A 147 0.84 5.22 -3.75
C PRO A 147 -0.36 5.32 -4.70
N GLY A 148 -0.45 6.33 -5.57
CA GLY A 148 -1.54 6.44 -6.54
C GLY A 148 -1.57 5.25 -7.49
N VAL A 149 -0.41 4.87 -8.03
CA VAL A 149 -0.28 3.67 -8.87
C VAL A 149 -0.35 2.41 -8.01
N GLY A 150 0.59 2.22 -7.08
CA GLY A 150 0.80 0.98 -6.32
C GLY A 150 -0.33 0.60 -5.36
N MET A 151 -1.01 1.59 -4.79
CA MET A 151 -2.10 1.41 -3.82
C MET A 151 -3.41 2.05 -4.29
N GLY A 152 -3.54 2.46 -5.56
CA GLY A 152 -4.78 2.96 -6.14
C GLY A 152 -5.14 2.21 -7.42
N THR A 153 -4.40 2.43 -8.50
CA THR A 153 -4.70 1.84 -9.83
C THR A 153 -4.39 0.35 -9.90
N LEU A 154 -3.20 -0.09 -9.49
CA LEU A 154 -2.79 -1.50 -9.61
C LEU A 154 -3.66 -2.46 -8.80
N PRO A 155 -4.10 -2.15 -7.56
CA PRO A 155 -5.02 -3.02 -6.83
C PRO A 155 -6.35 -3.30 -7.53
N VAL A 156 -6.94 -2.29 -8.17
CA VAL A 156 -8.20 -2.43 -8.91
C VAL A 156 -7.99 -3.34 -10.13
N LEU A 157 -6.91 -3.10 -10.88
CA LEU A 157 -6.54 -3.92 -12.03
C LEU A 157 -6.17 -5.35 -11.65
N GLY A 158 -5.48 -5.54 -10.52
CA GLY A 158 -5.13 -6.84 -9.99
C GLY A 158 -6.37 -7.63 -9.60
N ALA A 159 -7.27 -7.03 -8.82
CA ALA A 159 -8.55 -7.64 -8.43
C ALA A 159 -9.45 -7.97 -9.64
N TYR A 160 -9.41 -7.15 -10.70
CA TYR A 160 -10.07 -7.45 -11.96
C TYR A 160 -9.41 -8.63 -12.70
N PHE A 161 -8.07 -8.63 -12.81
CA PHE A 161 -7.32 -9.64 -13.57
C PHE A 161 -7.43 -11.03 -12.94
N VAL A 162 -7.36 -11.13 -11.60
CA VAL A 162 -7.49 -12.44 -10.92
C VAL A 162 -8.85 -13.10 -11.14
N GLN A 163 -9.88 -12.32 -11.51
CA GLN A 163 -11.21 -12.83 -11.85
C GLN A 163 -11.35 -13.20 -13.33
N THR A 164 -10.75 -12.39 -14.22
CA THR A 164 -11.03 -12.45 -15.67
C THR A 164 -9.92 -13.10 -16.48
N GLY A 165 -8.68 -13.13 -15.98
CA GLY A 165 -7.50 -13.60 -16.69
C GLY A 165 -6.97 -12.63 -17.76
N GLY A 166 -7.50 -11.41 -17.83
CA GLY A 166 -7.11 -10.42 -18.84
C GLY A 166 -7.39 -8.99 -18.38
N TYR A 167 -7.15 -8.04 -19.29
CA TYR A 167 -7.44 -6.63 -19.09
C TYR A 167 -8.40 -6.15 -20.18
N THR A 168 -9.28 -5.22 -19.83
CA THR A 168 -10.13 -4.52 -20.80
C THR A 168 -9.93 -3.02 -20.65
N LEU A 169 -10.09 -2.27 -21.75
CA LEU A 169 -9.98 -0.82 -21.71
C LEU A 169 -10.93 -0.18 -20.68
N PRO A 170 -12.20 -0.60 -20.55
CA PRO A 170 -13.08 -0.12 -19.49
C PRO A 170 -12.53 -0.35 -18.08
N ALA A 171 -11.93 -1.51 -17.80
CA ALA A 171 -11.34 -1.79 -16.49
C ALA A 171 -10.13 -0.88 -16.20
N VAL A 172 -9.32 -0.58 -17.22
CA VAL A 172 -8.21 0.38 -17.10
C VAL A 172 -8.71 1.78 -16.80
N ILE A 173 -9.70 2.26 -17.56
CA ILE A 173 -10.29 3.60 -17.35
C ILE A 173 -10.91 3.69 -15.95
N ALA A 174 -11.62 2.65 -15.50
CA ALA A 174 -12.26 2.62 -14.19
C ALA A 174 -11.27 2.61 -13.01
N ALA A 175 -10.01 2.20 -13.22
CA ALA A 175 -8.98 2.21 -12.19
C ALA A 175 -8.25 3.56 -12.04
N ILE A 176 -8.40 4.48 -13.00
CA ILE A 176 -7.74 5.80 -12.98
C ILE A 176 -8.24 6.67 -11.82
N PRO A 177 -9.56 6.83 -11.58
CA PRO A 177 -10.05 7.66 -10.47
C PRO A 177 -9.51 7.20 -9.11
N SER A 178 -9.43 5.88 -8.87
CA SER A 178 -8.83 5.33 -7.65
C SER A 178 -7.37 5.74 -7.50
N GLY A 179 -6.59 5.74 -8.59
CA GLY A 179 -5.20 6.19 -8.55
C GLY A 179 -5.06 7.67 -8.17
N ILE A 180 -5.87 8.53 -8.78
CA ILE A 180 -5.88 9.98 -8.46
C ILE A 180 -6.32 10.23 -7.02
N LEU A 181 -7.33 9.50 -6.53
CA LEU A 181 -7.81 9.68 -5.16
C LEU A 181 -6.78 9.24 -4.12
N VAL A 182 -6.08 8.12 -4.35
CA VAL A 182 -5.03 7.64 -3.43
C VAL A 182 -3.79 8.53 -3.48
N HIS A 183 -3.45 9.05 -4.66
CA HIS A 183 -2.45 10.10 -4.80
C HIS A 183 -2.78 11.32 -3.93
N ASN A 184 -3.99 11.86 -4.08
CA ASN A 184 -4.45 13.03 -3.31
C ASN A 184 -4.55 12.74 -1.81
N LEU A 185 -4.92 11.51 -1.43
CA LEU A 185 -4.95 11.09 -0.03
C LEU A 185 -3.55 11.16 0.59
N LEU A 186 -2.51 10.72 -0.12
CA LEU A 186 -1.14 10.85 0.38
C LEU A 186 -0.73 12.32 0.43
N LEU A 187 -0.98 13.09 -0.62
CA LEU A 187 -0.66 14.51 -0.68
C LEU A 187 -1.25 15.27 0.52
N LEU A 188 -2.49 14.96 0.90
CA LEU A 188 -3.13 15.56 2.06
C LEU A 188 -2.39 15.25 3.38
N ASN A 189 -1.85 14.03 3.51
CA ASN A 189 -1.10 13.59 4.70
C ASN A 189 0.29 14.23 4.79
N GLU A 190 0.84 14.73 3.68
CA GLU A 190 2.19 15.32 3.65
C GLU A 190 2.20 16.79 4.07
N PHE A 191 1.10 17.53 3.90
CA PHE A 191 1.03 18.93 4.33
C PHE A 191 1.44 19.14 5.80
N PRO A 192 0.91 18.39 6.79
CA PRO A 192 1.31 18.55 8.19
C PRO A 192 2.76 18.13 8.47
N ASP A 193 3.31 17.23 7.64
CA ASP A 193 4.62 16.60 7.85
C ASP A 193 5.75 17.33 7.11
N THR A 194 5.44 18.37 6.31
CA THR A 194 6.38 19.11 5.44
C THR A 194 7.72 19.46 6.11
N GLU A 195 7.70 20.08 7.30
CA GLU A 195 8.93 20.51 7.99
C GLU A 195 9.78 19.32 8.46
N ALA A 196 9.14 18.26 8.97
CA ALA A 196 9.84 17.05 9.41
C ALA A 196 10.42 16.28 8.22
N ASP A 197 9.65 16.16 7.14
CA ASP A 197 10.02 15.46 5.91
C ASP A 197 11.18 16.15 5.18
N LYS A 198 11.19 17.49 5.17
CA LYS A 198 12.29 18.30 4.62
C LYS A 198 13.59 18.04 5.38
N GLY A 199 13.54 17.88 6.71
CA GLY A 199 14.69 17.54 7.54
C GLY A 199 15.36 16.21 7.18
N ALA A 200 14.62 15.28 6.58
CA ALA A 200 15.12 13.97 6.14
C ALA A 200 15.41 13.86 4.64
N GLY A 201 15.37 14.99 3.92
CA GLY A 201 15.70 15.05 2.49
C GLY A 201 14.62 14.47 1.58
N ARG A 202 13.37 14.39 2.05
CA ARG A 202 12.23 14.06 1.17
C ARG A 202 11.94 15.21 0.21
N ARG A 203 11.32 14.88 -0.92
CA ARG A 203 11.01 15.79 -2.03
C ARG A 203 9.55 15.62 -2.48
N THR A 204 8.65 15.55 -1.50
CA THR A 204 7.19 15.55 -1.70
C THR A 204 6.72 16.86 -2.33
N LEU A 205 5.54 16.88 -2.94
CA LEU A 205 4.96 18.07 -3.57
C LEU A 205 4.91 19.30 -2.67
N PRO A 206 4.58 19.21 -1.36
CA PRO A 206 4.64 20.38 -0.48
C PRO A 206 6.05 20.95 -0.26
N ILE A 207 7.11 20.21 -0.61
CA ILE A 207 8.51 20.59 -0.37
C ILE A 207 9.19 21.19 -1.61
N VAL A 208 8.88 20.68 -2.81
CA VAL A 208 9.61 20.98 -4.07
C VAL A 208 9.05 22.18 -4.81
#